data_AF-R7HRK0-F1
#
_entry.id   AF-R7HRK0-F1
#
_cell.length_a   1.000
_cell.length_b   1.000
_cell.length_c   1.000
_cell.angle_alpha   90.00
_cell.angle_beta   90.00
_cell.angle_gamma   90.00
#
_symmetry.space_group_name_H-M   'P 1'
#
loop_
_entity.id
_entity.type
_entity.pdbx_description
1 polymer ?
#
loop_
_entity_poly.entity_id
_entity_poly.type
_entity_poly.pdbx_seq_one_letter_code
_entity_poly.pdbx_strand_id
1 'polypeptide(L)'
;MGVDLDMSDPEVLEELDRWGEWYLNFTGVDGFRIDAVKHIEFHFFKVWLEKLRKSSGKELFAVGEYWNAELSRLQNYIEKSARTLSLFDVPLHFHMFDASRSNGTYDMRNLFKDTLVEADPELAVTFVDNHDTQYGQALESWILDWFKPMAYALILLREKGYPCVFYGDYYGVPNNNLPPVAELPKLMELRKNVAYGEQVDYFDDPSMVGWVRCGDEEHDPSGLVVLMTIGAGGTKKMFVGEEKAGMVYEDVMEKVADTVVIGKDGYGEFLVKDGSMSIWMPNGEKVEAAELEELEKKKEESREEKEQREGNEV
;
A
#
# COMPACT_ATOMS: atom_id res chain seq x y z
N MET A 1 -7.69 -31.34 2.63
CA MET A 1 -8.20 -31.12 1.26
C MET A 1 -8.39 -32.46 0.56
N GLY A 2 -9.09 -32.45 -0.59
CA GLY A 2 -9.61 -33.62 -1.34
C GLY A 2 -8.54 -34.51 -1.99
N VAL A 3 -8.67 -34.79 -3.30
CA VAL A 3 -7.77 -35.66 -4.06
C VAL A 3 -6.82 -34.82 -4.92
N ASP A 4 -5.51 -35.09 -4.80
CA ASP A 4 -4.45 -34.38 -5.53
C ASP A 4 -4.45 -34.73 -7.02
N LEU A 5 -4.28 -33.71 -7.87
CA LEU A 5 -4.24 -33.88 -9.33
C LEU A 5 -2.83 -34.32 -9.76
N ASP A 6 -2.75 -35.41 -10.52
CA ASP A 6 -1.48 -35.82 -11.12
C ASP A 6 -1.15 -34.93 -12.32
N MET A 7 -0.33 -33.91 -12.08
CA MET A 7 0.12 -32.96 -13.11
C MET A 7 1.12 -33.56 -14.11
N SER A 8 1.43 -34.87 -13.99
CA SER A 8 2.20 -35.62 -14.97
C SER A 8 1.34 -36.45 -15.94
N ASP A 9 0.04 -36.60 -15.65
CA ASP A 9 -0.91 -37.32 -16.52
C ASP A 9 -1.35 -36.43 -17.70
N PRO A 10 -1.07 -36.83 -18.96
CA PRO A 10 -1.49 -36.07 -20.14
C PRO A 10 -3.01 -35.86 -20.23
N GLU A 11 -3.83 -36.81 -19.77
CA GLU A 11 -5.29 -36.68 -19.80
C GLU A 11 -5.76 -35.56 -18.85
N VAL A 12 -5.11 -35.43 -17.70
CA VAL A 12 -5.37 -34.35 -16.74
C VAL A 12 -4.99 -33.00 -17.36
N LEU A 13 -3.81 -32.90 -17.96
CA LEU A 13 -3.34 -31.66 -18.59
C LEU A 13 -4.25 -31.21 -19.75
N GLU A 14 -4.66 -32.14 -20.61
CA GLU A 14 -5.57 -31.86 -21.73
C GLU A 14 -6.95 -31.42 -21.24
N GLU A 15 -7.48 -32.03 -20.18
CA GLU A 15 -8.78 -31.63 -19.62
C GLU A 15 -8.69 -30.25 -18.94
N LEU A 16 -7.59 -29.93 -18.25
CA LEU A 16 -7.38 -28.60 -17.67
C LEU A 16 -7.24 -27.50 -18.74
N ASP A 17 -6.59 -27.79 -19.86
CA ASP A 17 -6.56 -26.89 -21.02
C ASP A 17 -7.98 -26.67 -21.59
N ARG A 18 -8.72 -27.76 -21.84
CA ARG A 18 -10.10 -27.70 -22.36
C ARG A 18 -11.03 -26.94 -21.43
N TRP A 19 -10.91 -27.17 -20.12
CA TRP A 19 -11.66 -26.43 -19.11
C TRP A 19 -11.31 -24.95 -19.13
N GLY A 20 -10.03 -24.59 -19.20
CA GLY A 20 -9.58 -23.20 -19.24
C GLY A 20 -10.17 -22.44 -20.43
N GLU A 21 -10.12 -23.03 -21.62
CA GLU A 21 -10.71 -22.44 -22.82
C GLU A 21 -12.23 -22.32 -22.72
N TRP A 22 -12.90 -23.38 -22.24
CA TRP A 22 -14.35 -23.35 -22.03
C TRP A 22 -14.74 -22.26 -21.02
N TYR A 23 -14.05 -22.18 -19.88
CA TYR A 23 -14.37 -21.25 -18.81
C TYR A 23 -14.17 -19.80 -19.26
N LEU A 24 -13.08 -19.53 -19.98
CA LEU A 24 -12.81 -18.21 -20.54
C LEU A 24 -13.88 -17.81 -21.58
N ASN A 25 -14.25 -18.71 -22.49
CA ASN A 25 -15.28 -18.46 -23.49
C ASN A 25 -16.68 -18.28 -22.88
N PHE A 26 -16.98 -19.05 -21.84
CA PHE A 26 -18.26 -19.02 -21.16
C PHE A 26 -18.45 -17.74 -20.32
N THR A 27 -17.43 -17.36 -19.56
CA THR A 27 -17.52 -16.23 -18.62
C THR A 27 -17.10 -14.90 -19.22
N GLY A 28 -16.20 -14.91 -20.20
CA GLY A 28 -15.63 -13.71 -20.80
C GLY A 28 -14.66 -12.93 -19.90
N VAL A 29 -14.18 -13.53 -18.80
CA VAL A 29 -13.26 -12.87 -17.85
C VAL A 29 -11.98 -12.35 -18.51
N ASP A 30 -11.31 -11.41 -17.83
CA ASP A 30 -10.09 -10.75 -18.32
C ASP A 30 -8.83 -11.17 -17.57
N GLY A 31 -8.94 -12.14 -16.66
CA GLY A 31 -7.81 -12.62 -15.87
C GLY A 31 -8.20 -13.72 -14.88
N PHE A 32 -7.19 -14.18 -14.12
CA PHE A 32 -7.31 -15.30 -13.20
C PHE A 32 -6.63 -15.02 -11.85
N ARG A 33 -7.27 -15.45 -10.76
CA ARG A 33 -6.60 -15.73 -9.49
C ARG A 33 -6.36 -17.23 -9.42
N ILE A 34 -5.11 -17.63 -9.25
CA ILE A 34 -4.69 -19.02 -9.25
C ILE A 34 -4.45 -19.47 -7.81
N ASP A 35 -5.24 -20.44 -7.38
CA ASP A 35 -5.22 -21.01 -6.03
C ASP A 35 -4.00 -21.91 -5.80
N ALA A 36 -3.47 -21.89 -4.57
CA ALA A 36 -2.55 -22.89 -4.04
C ALA A 36 -1.33 -23.21 -4.93
N VAL A 37 -0.76 -22.20 -5.63
CA VAL A 37 0.25 -22.43 -6.67
C VAL A 37 1.53 -23.11 -6.18
N LYS A 38 1.81 -23.04 -4.86
CA LYS A 38 2.94 -23.74 -4.24
C LYS A 38 2.82 -25.27 -4.26
N HIS A 39 1.62 -25.79 -4.52
CA HIS A 39 1.30 -27.22 -4.55
C HIS A 39 1.13 -27.77 -5.96
N ILE A 40 1.23 -26.93 -6.98
CA ILE A 40 1.09 -27.30 -8.39
C ILE A 40 2.46 -27.19 -9.06
N GLU A 41 2.71 -28.02 -10.07
CA GLU A 41 3.95 -28.00 -10.83
C GLU A 41 4.21 -26.60 -11.44
N PHE A 42 5.41 -26.06 -11.24
CA PHE A 42 5.68 -24.64 -11.48
C PHE A 42 5.61 -24.26 -12.97
N HIS A 43 5.89 -25.19 -13.87
CA HIS A 43 5.88 -24.96 -15.30
C HIS A 43 4.46 -25.00 -15.90
N PHE A 44 3.53 -25.73 -15.27
CA PHE A 44 2.16 -25.88 -15.75
C PHE A 44 1.49 -24.54 -16.08
N PHE A 45 1.44 -23.60 -15.13
CA PHE A 45 0.72 -22.34 -15.32
C PHE A 45 1.33 -21.44 -16.39
N LYS A 46 2.63 -21.56 -16.64
CA LYS A 46 3.26 -20.87 -17.78
C LYS A 46 2.65 -21.35 -19.09
N VAL A 47 2.66 -22.65 -19.32
CA VAL A 47 2.15 -23.24 -20.57
C VAL A 47 0.65 -22.99 -20.70
N TRP A 48 -0.10 -23.16 -19.63
CA TRP A 48 -1.55 -22.99 -19.61
C TRP A 48 -1.97 -21.53 -19.91
N LEU A 49 -1.36 -20.54 -19.26
CA LEU A 49 -1.64 -19.12 -19.54
C LEU A 49 -1.20 -18.71 -20.94
N GLU A 50 -0.04 -19.18 -21.43
CA GLU A 50 0.42 -18.92 -22.80
C GLU A 50 -0.60 -19.42 -23.84
N LYS A 51 -1.15 -20.62 -23.65
CA LYS A 51 -2.20 -21.17 -24.54
C LYS A 51 -3.45 -20.30 -24.54
N LEU A 52 -3.97 -19.94 -23.37
CA LEU A 52 -5.19 -19.14 -23.25
C LEU A 52 -5.04 -17.72 -23.80
N ARG A 53 -3.89 -17.07 -23.53
CA ARG A 53 -3.57 -15.75 -24.09
C ARG A 53 -3.52 -15.79 -25.61
N LYS A 54 -2.86 -16.82 -26.15
CA LYS A 54 -2.76 -17.01 -27.60
C LYS A 54 -4.11 -17.29 -28.26
N SER A 55 -4.95 -18.13 -27.67
CA SER A 55 -6.24 -18.50 -28.25
C SER A 55 -7.28 -17.39 -28.16
N SER A 56 -7.28 -16.63 -27.06
CA SER A 56 -8.23 -15.53 -26.84
C SER A 56 -7.78 -14.19 -27.42
N GLY A 57 -6.48 -13.98 -27.63
CA GLY A 57 -5.90 -12.69 -27.98
C GLY A 57 -5.93 -11.65 -26.85
N LYS A 58 -6.31 -12.04 -25.62
CA LYS A 58 -6.33 -11.19 -24.43
C LYS A 58 -5.02 -11.29 -23.66
N GLU A 59 -4.70 -10.25 -22.89
CA GLU A 59 -3.57 -10.25 -21.96
C GLU A 59 -3.75 -11.27 -20.83
N LEU A 60 -4.97 -11.46 -20.33
CA LEU A 60 -5.30 -12.37 -19.22
C LEU A 60 -4.36 -12.18 -18.03
N PHE A 61 -4.53 -11.07 -17.31
CA PHE A 61 -3.80 -10.82 -16.06
C PHE A 61 -3.96 -12.01 -15.12
N ALA A 62 -2.88 -12.43 -14.47
CA ALA A 62 -2.90 -13.57 -13.56
C ALA A 62 -2.16 -13.25 -12.28
N VAL A 63 -2.75 -13.63 -11.14
CA VAL A 63 -2.13 -13.57 -9.82
C VAL A 63 -2.21 -14.92 -9.12
N GLY A 64 -1.09 -15.41 -8.61
CA GLY A 64 -0.97 -16.68 -7.91
C GLY A 64 -0.91 -16.51 -6.39
N GLU A 65 -1.56 -17.42 -5.67
CA GLU A 65 -1.47 -17.53 -4.22
C GLU A 65 -0.34 -18.50 -3.84
N TYR A 66 0.89 -17.96 -3.76
CA TYR A 66 2.03 -18.68 -3.20
C TYR A 66 2.19 -18.29 -1.72
N TRP A 67 1.48 -19.00 -0.83
CA TRP A 67 1.49 -18.65 0.59
C TRP A 67 2.81 -19.01 1.30
N ASN A 68 3.73 -18.04 1.35
CA ASN A 68 5.01 -18.11 2.06
C ASN A 68 5.50 -16.70 2.44
N ALA A 69 6.01 -16.51 3.65
CA ALA A 69 6.53 -15.23 4.13
C ALA A 69 7.99 -14.97 3.71
N GLU A 70 8.69 -15.96 3.16
CA GLU A 70 10.08 -15.84 2.70
C GLU A 70 10.13 -15.36 1.24
N LEU A 71 10.56 -14.12 1.01
CA LEU A 71 10.68 -13.51 -0.33
C LEU A 71 11.43 -14.40 -1.34
N SER A 72 12.50 -15.06 -0.90
CA SER A 72 13.32 -15.93 -1.75
C SER A 72 12.50 -17.05 -2.44
N ARG A 73 11.44 -17.54 -1.76
CA ARG A 73 10.55 -18.58 -2.27
C ARG A 73 9.63 -18.05 -3.35
N LEU A 74 9.12 -16.84 -3.17
CA LEU A 74 8.27 -16.14 -4.13
C LEU A 74 9.08 -15.82 -5.39
N GLN A 75 10.28 -15.26 -5.24
CA GLN A 75 11.19 -14.98 -6.35
C GLN A 75 11.56 -16.26 -7.11
N ASN A 76 11.87 -17.35 -6.41
CA ASN A 76 12.14 -18.63 -7.07
C ASN A 76 10.92 -19.12 -7.88
N TYR A 77 9.69 -18.97 -7.39
CA TYR A 77 8.49 -19.34 -8.14
C TYR A 77 8.29 -18.43 -9.37
N ILE A 78 8.46 -17.12 -9.22
CA ILE A 78 8.40 -16.15 -10.32
C ILE A 78 9.38 -16.52 -11.44
N GLU A 79 10.63 -16.84 -11.10
CA GLU A 79 11.62 -17.25 -12.09
C GLU A 79 11.27 -18.58 -12.77
N LYS A 80 10.77 -19.56 -12.02
CA LYS A 80 10.39 -20.87 -12.57
C LYS A 80 9.14 -20.83 -13.44
N SER A 81 8.22 -19.92 -13.15
CA SER A 81 7.05 -19.62 -13.99
C SER A 81 7.38 -18.66 -15.15
N ALA A 82 8.66 -18.32 -15.36
CA ALA A 82 9.11 -17.36 -16.36
C ALA A 82 8.40 -16.00 -16.27
N ARG A 83 8.10 -15.56 -15.04
CA ARG A 83 7.53 -14.24 -14.74
C ARG A 83 6.18 -13.99 -15.41
N THR A 84 5.44 -15.06 -15.72
CA THR A 84 4.18 -15.01 -16.51
C THR A 84 2.95 -14.56 -15.72
N LEU A 85 3.05 -14.55 -14.39
CA LEU A 85 2.01 -14.13 -13.46
C LEU A 85 2.60 -13.34 -12.29
N SER A 86 1.77 -12.47 -11.70
CA SER A 86 2.05 -11.80 -10.43
C SER A 86 1.82 -12.75 -9.25
N LEU A 87 2.29 -12.41 -8.05
CA LEU A 87 1.98 -13.13 -6.82
C LEU A 87 1.42 -12.18 -5.75
N PHE A 88 0.63 -12.73 -4.84
CA PHE A 88 0.25 -12.00 -3.63
C PHE A 88 1.47 -11.76 -2.72
N ASP A 89 1.63 -10.54 -2.24
CA ASP A 89 2.73 -10.13 -1.34
C ASP A 89 2.46 -10.56 0.11
N VAL A 90 2.57 -11.87 0.35
CA VAL A 90 2.41 -12.47 1.67
C VAL A 90 3.44 -11.97 2.69
N PRO A 91 4.73 -11.72 2.33
CA PRO A 91 5.66 -11.06 3.24
C PRO A 91 5.13 -9.71 3.74
N LEU A 92 4.64 -8.83 2.86
CA LEU A 92 4.10 -7.53 3.26
C LEU A 92 2.90 -7.66 4.21
N HIS A 93 2.00 -8.62 3.96
CA HIS A 93 0.90 -8.92 4.90
C HIS A 93 1.44 -9.21 6.31
N PHE A 94 2.46 -10.06 6.45
CA PHE A 94 3.04 -10.39 7.75
C PHE A 94 3.76 -9.20 8.40
N HIS A 95 4.43 -8.33 7.63
CA HIS A 95 5.01 -7.09 8.17
C HIS A 95 3.93 -6.18 8.77
N MET A 96 2.80 -6.00 8.09
CA MET A 96 1.67 -5.22 8.59
C MET A 96 0.98 -5.88 9.79
N PHE A 97 0.86 -7.21 9.79
CA PHE A 97 0.36 -7.99 10.91
C PHE A 97 1.21 -7.79 12.17
N ASP A 98 2.53 -7.91 12.04
CA ASP A 98 3.48 -7.74 13.13
C ASP A 98 3.48 -6.28 13.64
N ALA A 99 3.48 -5.30 12.74
CA ALA A 99 3.38 -3.89 13.09
C ALA A 99 2.14 -3.61 13.95
N SER A 100 0.98 -4.13 13.54
CA SER A 100 -0.30 -3.94 14.26
C SER A 100 -0.29 -4.51 15.68
N ARG A 101 0.56 -5.51 15.97
CA ARG A 101 0.63 -6.24 17.24
C ARG A 101 1.84 -5.90 18.10
N SER A 102 2.75 -5.09 17.57
CA SER A 102 3.98 -4.74 18.25
C SER A 102 3.81 -3.75 19.39
N ASN A 103 2.62 -3.15 19.55
CA ASN A 103 2.36 -2.09 20.52
C ASN A 103 3.37 -0.92 20.37
N GLY A 104 3.63 -0.51 19.12
CA GLY A 104 4.53 0.58 18.77
C GLY A 104 6.02 0.21 18.74
N THR A 105 6.39 -1.05 18.96
CA THR A 105 7.80 -1.48 19.00
C THR A 105 8.36 -2.01 17.68
N TYR A 106 7.50 -2.22 16.67
CA TYR A 106 7.93 -2.58 15.32
C TYR A 106 8.72 -1.45 14.70
N ASP A 107 9.82 -1.75 14.02
CA ASP A 107 10.60 -0.73 13.32
C ASP A 107 10.04 -0.51 11.92
N MET A 108 9.26 0.57 11.76
CA MET A 108 8.56 0.92 10.53
C MET A 108 9.47 1.11 9.32
N ARG A 109 10.78 1.36 9.53
CA ARG A 109 11.77 1.43 8.44
C ARG A 109 11.95 0.09 7.73
N ASN A 110 11.60 -1.02 8.39
CA ASN A 110 11.67 -2.37 7.83
C ASN A 110 10.34 -2.83 7.21
N LEU A 111 9.31 -1.98 7.15
CA LEU A 111 7.98 -2.39 6.72
C LEU A 111 7.96 -3.05 5.32
N PHE A 112 8.73 -2.50 4.37
CA PHE A 112 8.82 -3.04 3.01
C PHE A 112 10.04 -3.94 2.78
N LYS A 113 10.91 -4.08 3.78
CA LYS A 113 12.13 -4.86 3.65
C LYS A 113 11.78 -6.33 3.42
N ASP A 114 12.43 -6.96 2.45
CA ASP A 114 12.22 -8.38 2.12
C ASP A 114 10.76 -8.67 1.73
N THR A 115 10.08 -7.71 1.08
CA THR A 115 8.73 -7.86 0.52
C THR A 115 8.75 -7.99 -1.00
N LEU A 116 7.68 -8.56 -1.58
CA LEU A 116 7.63 -8.71 -3.02
C LEU A 116 7.50 -7.36 -3.72
N VAL A 117 6.75 -6.41 -3.16
CA VAL A 117 6.59 -5.07 -3.74
C VAL A 117 7.87 -4.25 -3.72
N GLU A 118 8.77 -4.49 -2.76
CA GLU A 118 10.10 -3.88 -2.75
C GLU A 118 10.99 -4.45 -3.87
N ALA A 119 10.99 -5.78 -4.01
CA ALA A 119 11.90 -6.48 -4.91
C ALA A 119 11.43 -6.53 -6.37
N ASP A 120 10.13 -6.65 -6.61
CA ASP A 120 9.51 -6.86 -7.92
C ASP A 120 8.11 -6.19 -8.00
N PRO A 121 8.06 -4.85 -7.99
CA PRO A 121 6.81 -4.09 -7.84
C PRO A 121 5.78 -4.36 -8.94
N GLU A 122 6.22 -4.71 -10.15
CA GLU A 122 5.33 -5.02 -11.29
C GLU A 122 4.63 -6.38 -11.15
N LEU A 123 5.21 -7.30 -10.36
CA LEU A 123 4.67 -8.64 -10.12
C LEU A 123 4.06 -8.81 -8.73
N ALA A 124 3.97 -7.73 -7.94
CA ALA A 124 3.43 -7.76 -6.59
C ALA A 124 1.95 -7.35 -6.56
N VAL A 125 1.08 -8.25 -6.11
CA VAL A 125 -0.28 -7.90 -5.70
C VAL A 125 -0.29 -7.72 -4.18
N THR A 126 -0.33 -6.46 -3.73
CA THR A 126 -0.30 -6.10 -2.32
C THR A 126 -1.69 -6.20 -1.71
N PHE A 127 -1.81 -6.68 -0.49
CA PHE A 127 -3.11 -6.85 0.19
C PHE A 127 -2.95 -6.69 1.70
N VAL A 128 -4.03 -6.28 2.37
CA VAL A 128 -4.06 -6.15 3.84
C VAL A 128 -4.45 -7.48 4.47
N ASP A 129 -5.67 -7.95 4.23
CA ASP A 129 -6.18 -9.25 4.68
C ASP A 129 -6.86 -9.97 3.51
N ASN A 130 -7.15 -11.26 3.67
CA ASN A 130 -7.92 -12.01 2.70
C ASN A 130 -8.82 -13.04 3.40
N HIS A 131 -9.45 -13.91 2.61
CA HIS A 131 -10.36 -14.90 3.15
C HIS A 131 -9.70 -15.94 4.09
N ASP A 132 -8.41 -16.24 3.92
CA ASP A 132 -7.66 -17.21 4.73
C ASP A 132 -7.11 -16.63 6.04
N THR A 133 -6.90 -15.32 6.10
CA THR A 133 -6.32 -14.62 7.28
C THR A 133 -7.35 -14.19 8.33
N GLN A 134 -8.64 -14.29 7.99
CA GLN A 134 -9.75 -13.99 8.91
C GLN A 134 -9.74 -14.86 10.17
N TYR A 135 -10.35 -14.36 11.23
CA TYR A 135 -10.58 -15.13 12.46
C TYR A 135 -11.32 -16.45 12.18
N GLY A 136 -10.76 -17.54 12.70
CA GLY A 136 -11.26 -18.91 12.56
C GLY A 136 -10.88 -19.61 11.26
N GLN A 137 -10.03 -19.01 10.41
CA GLN A 137 -9.60 -19.59 9.13
C GLN A 137 -8.22 -20.24 9.21
N ALA A 138 -7.86 -20.98 8.16
CA ALA A 138 -6.69 -21.86 8.16
C ALA A 138 -5.35 -21.13 8.35
N LEU A 139 -5.28 -19.88 7.92
CA LEU A 139 -4.09 -19.05 7.96
C LEU A 139 -4.33 -17.79 8.80
N GLU A 140 -5.16 -17.89 9.85
CA GLU A 140 -5.56 -16.75 10.68
C GLU A 140 -4.36 -15.88 11.08
N SER A 141 -4.38 -14.64 10.59
CA SER A 141 -3.38 -13.60 10.83
C SER A 141 -4.00 -12.22 10.61
N TRP A 142 -5.19 -12.01 11.17
CA TRP A 142 -5.99 -10.79 10.99
C TRP A 142 -5.26 -9.53 11.46
N ILE A 143 -5.05 -8.52 10.61
CA ILE A 143 -4.44 -7.23 11.02
C ILE A 143 -5.38 -6.48 11.97
N LEU A 144 -4.86 -5.90 13.08
CA LEU A 144 -5.73 -5.22 14.04
C LEU A 144 -6.36 -3.94 13.48
N ASP A 145 -7.62 -3.70 13.84
CA ASP A 145 -8.46 -2.64 13.29
C ASP A 145 -7.84 -1.23 13.37
N TRP A 146 -7.11 -0.91 14.44
CA TRP A 146 -6.45 0.39 14.60
C TRP A 146 -5.40 0.66 13.51
N PHE A 147 -4.76 -0.39 13.00
CA PHE A 147 -3.71 -0.31 11.98
C PHE A 147 -4.26 -0.49 10.55
N LYS A 148 -5.45 -1.06 10.38
CA LYS A 148 -6.04 -1.31 9.04
C LYS A 148 -6.10 -0.06 8.14
N PRO A 149 -6.51 1.13 8.60
CA PRO A 149 -6.50 2.33 7.75
C PRO A 149 -5.09 2.65 7.23
N MET A 150 -4.06 2.53 8.08
CA MET A 150 -2.67 2.72 7.71
C MET A 150 -2.19 1.66 6.72
N ALA A 151 -2.52 0.39 6.97
CA ALA A 151 -2.22 -0.72 6.06
C ALA A 151 -2.81 -0.49 4.66
N TYR A 152 -4.05 0.01 4.58
CA TYR A 152 -4.66 0.37 3.31
C TYR A 152 -4.01 1.58 2.65
N ALA A 153 -3.64 2.62 3.41
CA ALA A 153 -2.92 3.76 2.85
C ALA A 153 -1.57 3.35 2.25
N LEU A 154 -0.85 2.42 2.90
CA LEU A 154 0.42 1.86 2.42
C LEU A 154 0.28 1.19 1.05
N ILE A 155 -0.75 0.37 0.84
CA ILE A 155 -0.93 -0.31 -0.45
C ILE A 155 -1.62 0.56 -1.51
N LEU A 156 -2.50 1.49 -1.10
CA LEU A 156 -3.32 2.27 -2.03
C LEU A 156 -2.65 3.57 -2.50
N LEU A 157 -1.86 4.24 -1.67
CA LEU A 157 -1.39 5.61 -2.00
C LEU A 157 0.08 5.65 -2.42
N ARG A 158 0.77 4.51 -2.36
CA ARG A 158 2.13 4.36 -2.91
C ARG A 158 2.09 3.97 -4.38
N GLU A 159 3.16 4.28 -5.10
CA GLU A 159 3.28 4.07 -6.54
C GLU A 159 3.49 2.59 -6.92
N LYS A 160 4.09 1.79 -6.01
CA LYS A 160 4.50 0.41 -6.29
C LYS A 160 3.43 -0.61 -5.92
N GLY A 161 3.34 -1.66 -6.72
CA GLY A 161 2.45 -2.80 -6.51
C GLY A 161 1.03 -2.57 -7.04
N TYR A 162 0.31 -3.68 -7.19
CA TYR A 162 -1.09 -3.71 -7.55
C TYR A 162 -1.94 -4.01 -6.29
N PRO A 163 -2.55 -3.00 -5.64
CA PRO A 163 -3.31 -3.22 -4.41
C PRO A 163 -4.62 -3.97 -4.65
N CYS A 164 -4.89 -4.93 -3.77
CA CYS A 164 -6.12 -5.71 -3.69
C CYS A 164 -6.87 -5.37 -2.40
N VAL A 165 -8.09 -4.85 -2.55
CA VAL A 165 -8.97 -4.52 -1.42
C VAL A 165 -9.78 -5.74 -1.01
N PHE A 166 -9.81 -6.03 0.29
CA PHE A 166 -10.56 -7.16 0.80
C PHE A 166 -12.05 -6.83 0.99
N TYR A 167 -12.92 -7.69 0.47
CA TYR A 167 -14.37 -7.56 0.64
C TYR A 167 -14.78 -7.45 2.12
N GLY A 168 -14.18 -8.27 3.00
CA GLY A 168 -14.49 -8.27 4.42
C GLY A 168 -14.12 -6.97 5.14
N ASP A 169 -13.08 -6.27 4.68
CA ASP A 169 -12.72 -4.95 5.21
C ASP A 169 -13.57 -3.84 4.64
N TYR A 170 -14.06 -3.98 3.40
CA TYR A 170 -14.92 -2.97 2.77
C TYR A 170 -16.37 -3.03 3.25
N TYR A 171 -16.91 -4.23 3.47
CA TYR A 171 -18.30 -4.43 3.89
C TYR A 171 -18.46 -4.90 5.34
N GLY A 172 -17.36 -5.19 6.04
CA GLY A 172 -17.37 -5.85 7.33
C GLY A 172 -17.52 -7.37 7.21
N VAL A 173 -17.24 -8.07 8.31
CA VAL A 173 -17.41 -9.53 8.44
C VAL A 173 -18.41 -9.78 9.59
N PRO A 174 -19.73 -9.85 9.30
CA PRO A 174 -20.76 -9.94 10.34
C PRO A 174 -20.61 -11.16 11.26
N ASN A 175 -20.20 -12.30 10.72
CA ASN A 175 -20.01 -13.54 11.49
C ASN A 175 -18.93 -13.42 12.58
N ASN A 176 -18.01 -12.46 12.42
CA ASN A 176 -16.93 -12.19 13.37
C ASN A 176 -17.13 -10.86 14.11
N ASN A 177 -18.29 -10.19 13.94
CA ASN A 177 -18.57 -8.85 14.47
C ASN A 177 -17.53 -7.79 14.09
N LEU A 178 -16.97 -7.89 12.88
CA LEU A 178 -16.00 -6.93 12.37
C LEU A 178 -16.69 -5.86 11.52
N PRO A 179 -16.58 -4.57 11.86
CA PRO A 179 -17.13 -3.50 11.04
C PRO A 179 -16.29 -3.26 9.77
N PRO A 180 -16.85 -2.56 8.77
CA PRO A 180 -16.04 -2.01 7.68
C PRO A 180 -14.93 -1.08 8.18
N VAL A 181 -13.83 -1.00 7.43
CA VAL A 181 -12.79 0.02 7.60
C VAL A 181 -13.33 1.35 7.08
N ALA A 182 -13.62 2.28 8.00
CA ALA A 182 -14.32 3.52 7.70
C ALA A 182 -13.57 4.42 6.69
N GLU A 183 -12.24 4.45 6.75
CA GLU A 183 -11.39 5.27 5.89
C GLU A 183 -11.24 4.72 4.46
N LEU A 184 -11.52 3.44 4.25
CA LEU A 184 -11.19 2.73 3.00
C LEU A 184 -11.84 3.33 1.74
N PRO A 185 -13.14 3.71 1.73
CA PRO A 185 -13.74 4.38 0.58
C PRO A 185 -13.01 5.67 0.20
N LYS A 186 -12.56 6.46 1.19
CA LYS A 186 -11.81 7.70 0.95
C LYS A 186 -10.41 7.41 0.40
N LEU A 187 -9.71 6.43 0.95
CA LEU A 187 -8.40 5.99 0.43
C LEU A 187 -8.48 5.51 -1.03
N MET A 188 -9.55 4.80 -1.39
CA MET A 188 -9.78 4.38 -2.78
C MET A 188 -10.04 5.56 -3.72
N GLU A 189 -10.80 6.57 -3.27
CA GLU A 189 -10.99 7.82 -4.01
C GLU A 189 -9.67 8.56 -4.22
N LEU A 190 -8.84 8.66 -3.18
CA LEU A 190 -7.52 9.28 -3.25
C LEU A 190 -6.59 8.54 -4.20
N ARG A 191 -6.57 7.20 -4.19
CA ARG A 191 -5.81 6.43 -5.18
C ARG A 191 -6.28 6.73 -6.61
N LYS A 192 -7.59 6.80 -6.82
CA LYS A 192 -8.18 6.99 -8.15
C LYS A 192 -7.89 8.36 -8.75
N ASN A 193 -7.83 9.40 -7.93
CA ASN A 193 -7.84 10.78 -8.43
C ASN A 193 -6.58 11.58 -8.05
N VAL A 194 -5.86 11.20 -7.00
CA VAL A 194 -4.88 12.09 -6.33
C VAL A 194 -3.48 11.47 -6.21
N ALA A 195 -3.37 10.18 -5.93
CA ALA A 195 -2.10 9.51 -5.66
C ALA A 195 -1.29 9.25 -6.95
N TYR A 196 -0.84 10.34 -7.59
CA TYR A 196 -0.15 10.36 -8.88
C TYR A 196 1.18 11.11 -8.80
N GLY A 197 1.98 11.03 -9.86
CA GLY A 197 3.31 11.61 -9.91
C GLY A 197 4.39 10.85 -9.14
N GLU A 198 5.59 11.40 -9.20
CA GLU A 198 6.80 10.90 -8.52
C GLU A 198 6.56 10.73 -7.02
N GLN A 199 7.16 9.69 -6.44
CA GLN A 199 7.10 9.43 -5.01
C GLN A 199 8.41 9.78 -4.29
N VAL A 200 8.30 10.44 -3.14
CA VAL A 200 9.44 10.69 -2.24
C VAL A 200 9.17 10.03 -0.89
N ASP A 201 10.06 9.13 -0.47
CA ASP A 201 9.90 8.32 0.75
C ASP A 201 10.61 8.91 1.98
N TYR A 202 9.92 8.85 3.13
CA TYR A 202 10.41 9.25 4.45
C TYR A 202 10.24 8.07 5.44
N PHE A 203 10.94 6.98 5.16
CA PHE A 203 11.03 5.79 6.03
C PHE A 203 12.32 5.86 6.87
N ASP A 204 12.47 6.95 7.61
CA ASP A 204 13.71 7.34 8.31
C ASP A 204 13.62 7.28 9.85
N ASP A 205 12.42 7.07 10.39
CA ASP A 205 12.14 6.97 11.83
C ASP A 205 11.49 5.61 12.16
N PRO A 206 11.83 4.99 13.31
CA PRO A 206 11.31 3.67 13.68
C PRO A 206 9.80 3.61 13.91
N SER A 207 9.12 4.73 14.15
CA SER A 207 7.67 4.76 14.41
C SER A 207 6.91 5.62 13.42
N MET A 208 7.44 6.79 13.05
CA MET A 208 6.74 7.79 12.24
C MET A 208 7.30 7.86 10.82
N VAL A 209 6.59 7.27 9.87
CA VAL A 209 7.00 7.21 8.46
C VAL A 209 6.00 7.93 7.57
N GLY A 210 6.44 8.36 6.41
CA GLY A 210 5.59 9.04 5.44
C GLY A 210 6.12 8.96 4.03
N TRP A 211 5.34 9.47 3.09
CA TRP A 211 5.75 9.66 1.70
C TRP A 211 4.96 10.78 1.05
N VAL A 212 5.53 11.35 0.00
CA VAL A 212 4.87 12.34 -0.85
C VAL A 212 4.60 11.72 -2.21
N ARG A 213 3.44 12.00 -2.78
CA ARG A 213 3.15 11.86 -4.20
C ARG A 213 3.11 13.28 -4.77
N CYS A 214 3.99 13.60 -5.70
CA CYS A 214 4.19 14.98 -6.16
C CYS A 214 3.04 15.49 -7.07
N GLY A 215 2.19 14.60 -7.56
CA GLY A 215 1.19 14.90 -8.58
C GLY A 215 1.78 14.92 -9.99
N ASP A 216 0.91 14.94 -10.98
CA ASP A 216 1.25 15.12 -12.39
C ASP A 216 0.24 16.02 -13.10
N GLU A 217 0.59 16.46 -14.31
CA GLU A 217 -0.24 17.38 -15.11
C GLU A 217 -1.52 16.73 -15.66
N GLU A 218 -1.56 15.40 -15.79
CA GLU A 218 -2.70 14.68 -16.35
C GLU A 218 -3.85 14.55 -15.35
N HIS A 219 -3.55 14.60 -14.05
CA HIS A 219 -4.49 14.34 -12.96
C HIS A 219 -4.70 15.55 -12.03
N ASP A 220 -4.74 16.79 -12.53
CA ASP A 220 -4.94 17.98 -11.69
C ASP A 220 -6.37 18.06 -11.06
N PRO A 221 -6.51 18.28 -9.74
CA PRO A 221 -5.47 18.35 -8.71
C PRO A 221 -5.02 16.96 -8.23
N SER A 222 -3.73 16.67 -8.41
CA SER A 222 -3.06 15.49 -7.87
C SER A 222 -1.88 15.85 -6.98
N GLY A 223 -1.47 14.87 -6.20
CA GLY A 223 -0.41 14.98 -5.21
C GLY A 223 -0.97 15.00 -3.79
N LEU A 224 -0.27 14.32 -2.90
CA LEU A 224 -0.63 14.18 -1.49
C LEU A 224 0.60 13.91 -0.64
N VAL A 225 0.50 14.18 0.65
CA VAL A 225 1.49 13.79 1.65
C VAL A 225 0.83 12.86 2.63
N VAL A 226 1.36 11.65 2.80
CA VAL A 226 0.92 10.73 3.86
C VAL A 226 1.94 10.77 4.98
N LEU A 227 1.46 10.94 6.21
CA LEU A 227 2.24 10.78 7.42
C LEU A 227 1.49 9.82 8.35
N MET A 228 2.18 8.82 8.88
CA MET A 228 1.62 7.85 9.82
C MET A 228 2.58 7.51 10.94
N THR A 229 2.04 7.07 12.07
CA THR A 229 2.83 6.61 13.20
C THR A 229 2.17 5.42 13.89
N ILE A 230 2.98 4.45 14.32
CA ILE A 230 2.54 3.37 15.22
C ILE A 230 2.77 3.68 16.70
N GLY A 231 3.29 4.86 17.02
CA GLY A 231 3.62 5.30 18.37
C GLY A 231 3.03 6.68 18.67
N ALA A 232 3.82 7.53 19.32
CA ALA A 232 3.44 8.91 19.57
C ALA A 232 3.32 9.71 18.27
N GLY A 233 2.35 10.62 18.24
CA GLY A 233 2.18 11.63 17.20
C GLY A 233 3.27 12.69 17.27
N GLY A 234 3.25 13.58 16.29
CA GLY A 234 4.23 14.64 16.14
C GLY A 234 4.29 15.15 14.70
N THR A 235 5.34 15.89 14.39
CA THR A 235 5.53 16.50 13.08
C THR A 235 6.68 15.90 12.30
N LYS A 236 6.60 15.96 10.97
CA LYS A 236 7.71 15.62 10.07
C LYS A 236 7.82 16.66 8.96
N LYS A 237 9.02 17.18 8.74
CA LYS A 237 9.34 18.08 7.62
C LYS A 237 9.51 17.25 6.35
N MET A 238 8.65 17.46 5.35
CA MET A 238 8.64 16.71 4.08
C MET A 238 8.61 17.66 2.89
N PHE A 239 9.36 17.31 1.84
CA PHE A 239 9.48 18.10 0.61
C PHE A 239 8.35 17.77 -0.35
N VAL A 240 7.63 18.78 -0.82
CA VAL A 240 6.51 18.63 -1.75
C VAL A 240 6.71 19.37 -3.07
N GLY A 241 7.87 20.02 -3.26
CA GLY A 241 8.19 20.80 -4.44
C GLY A 241 8.22 22.32 -4.17
N GLU A 242 9.25 23.01 -4.67
CA GLU A 242 9.38 24.47 -4.56
C GLU A 242 8.23 25.20 -5.29
N GLU A 243 7.66 24.59 -6.33
CA GLU A 243 6.52 25.10 -7.07
C GLU A 243 5.22 25.15 -6.23
N LYS A 244 5.18 24.40 -5.13
CA LYS A 244 4.07 24.39 -4.17
C LYS A 244 4.22 25.46 -3.07
N ALA A 245 5.29 26.27 -3.09
CA ALA A 245 5.51 27.32 -2.10
C ALA A 245 4.28 28.23 -1.93
N GLY A 246 3.93 28.48 -0.67
CA GLY A 246 2.77 29.26 -0.25
C GLY A 246 1.43 28.53 -0.33
N MET A 247 1.33 27.33 -0.90
CA MET A 247 0.09 26.55 -0.86
C MET A 247 -0.24 26.13 0.57
N VAL A 248 -1.53 26.14 0.89
CA VAL A 248 -2.04 25.68 2.19
C VAL A 248 -2.58 24.26 2.05
N TYR A 249 -2.13 23.37 2.92
CA TYR A 249 -2.50 21.97 2.96
C TYR A 249 -3.40 21.71 4.18
N GLU A 250 -4.38 20.83 4.00
CA GLU A 250 -5.28 20.35 5.06
C GLU A 250 -5.28 18.82 5.12
N ASP A 251 -5.59 18.25 6.29
CA ASP A 251 -5.73 16.80 6.46
C ASP A 251 -7.11 16.34 5.97
N VAL A 252 -7.15 15.69 4.79
CA VAL A 252 -8.39 15.22 4.16
C VAL A 252 -9.04 14.04 4.89
N MET A 253 -8.36 13.49 5.91
CA MET A 253 -8.93 12.52 6.83
C MET A 253 -9.61 13.17 8.04
N GLU A 254 -9.55 14.51 8.15
CA GLU A 254 -10.15 15.32 9.21
C GLU A 254 -9.70 14.90 10.63
N LYS A 255 -8.52 14.27 10.75
CA LYS A 255 -7.97 13.85 12.04
C LYS A 255 -7.20 15.00 12.68
N VAL A 256 -6.63 15.90 11.89
CA VAL A 256 -5.99 17.15 12.33
C VAL A 256 -6.75 18.34 11.74
N ALA A 257 -7.07 19.33 12.57
CA ALA A 257 -7.80 20.53 12.14
C ALA A 257 -6.88 21.68 11.70
N ASP A 258 -5.60 21.63 12.08
CA ASP A 258 -4.61 22.63 11.69
C ASP A 258 -4.26 22.51 10.19
N THR A 259 -3.78 23.60 9.60
CA THR A 259 -3.31 23.65 8.21
C THR A 259 -1.79 23.76 8.15
N VAL A 260 -1.19 23.28 7.06
CA VAL A 260 0.26 23.37 6.80
C VAL A 260 0.51 24.28 5.60
N VAL A 261 1.27 25.35 5.81
CA VAL A 261 1.72 26.22 4.71
C VAL A 261 3.08 25.73 4.21
N ILE A 262 3.22 25.52 2.91
CA ILE A 262 4.49 25.11 2.29
C ILE A 262 5.43 26.31 2.22
N GLY A 263 6.65 26.14 2.74
CA GLY A 263 7.69 27.18 2.74
C GLY A 263 8.28 27.45 1.35
N LYS A 264 9.11 28.49 1.24
CA LYS A 264 9.79 28.82 -0.04
C LYS A 264 10.76 27.73 -0.50
N ASP A 265 11.27 26.95 0.44
CA ASP A 265 12.15 25.81 0.21
C ASP A 265 11.38 24.56 -0.28
N GLY A 266 10.06 24.65 -0.48
CA GLY A 266 9.22 23.53 -0.92
C GLY A 266 8.91 22.51 0.17
N TYR A 267 9.20 22.81 1.44
CA TYR A 267 8.91 21.90 2.55
C TYR A 267 7.68 22.34 3.35
N GLY A 268 6.91 21.35 3.79
CA GLY A 268 5.87 21.48 4.81
C GLY A 268 6.25 20.73 6.08
N GLU A 269 5.81 21.22 7.24
CA GLU A 269 5.91 20.49 8.51
C GLU A 269 4.55 19.87 8.81
N PHE A 270 4.40 18.59 8.47
CA PHE A 270 3.12 17.87 8.52
C PHE A 270 2.94 17.19 9.87
N LEU A 271 1.69 17.17 10.37
CA LEU A 271 1.34 16.62 11.68
C LEU A 271 0.65 15.26 11.53
N VAL A 272 0.84 14.37 12.51
CA VAL A 272 0.02 13.17 12.72
C VAL A 272 -0.25 12.96 14.21
N LYS A 273 -1.42 12.42 14.55
CA LYS A 273 -1.79 12.04 15.94
C LYS A 273 -1.22 10.67 16.33
N ASP A 274 -1.21 10.39 17.63
CA ASP A 274 -0.81 9.09 18.19
C ASP A 274 -1.52 7.91 17.52
N GLY A 275 -0.74 6.90 17.12
CA GLY A 275 -1.26 5.66 16.53
C GLY A 275 -2.17 5.87 15.31
N SER A 276 -1.90 6.90 14.50
CA SER A 276 -2.81 7.36 13.45
C SER A 276 -2.09 7.67 12.14
N MET A 277 -2.86 8.12 11.15
CA MET A 277 -2.38 8.67 9.89
C MET A 277 -3.08 9.98 9.56
N SER A 278 -2.39 10.87 8.86
CA SER A 278 -2.95 12.06 8.24
C SER A 278 -2.55 12.10 6.77
N ILE A 279 -3.45 12.57 5.93
CA ILE A 279 -3.22 12.70 4.49
C ILE A 279 -3.45 14.16 4.13
N TRP A 280 -2.39 14.83 3.71
CA TRP A 280 -2.40 16.26 3.48
C TRP A 280 -2.49 16.55 1.99
N MET A 281 -3.42 17.44 1.62
CA MET A 281 -3.62 17.91 0.25
C MET A 281 -3.80 19.43 0.21
N PRO A 282 -3.48 20.10 -0.92
CA PRO A 282 -3.79 21.51 -1.10
C PRO A 282 -5.30 21.78 -0.95
N ASN A 283 -5.69 22.76 -0.15
CA ASN A 283 -7.10 23.14 0.06
C ASN A 283 -7.58 24.24 -0.93
N GLY A 284 -6.72 24.66 -1.86
CA GLY A 284 -6.98 25.71 -2.84
C GLY A 284 -6.60 27.12 -2.39
N GLU A 285 -6.21 27.32 -1.13
CA GLU A 285 -5.69 28.59 -0.63
C GLU A 285 -4.18 28.73 -0.89
N LYS A 286 -3.74 29.97 -1.10
CA LYS A 286 -2.33 30.31 -1.30
C LYS A 286 -1.98 31.57 -0.53
N VAL A 287 -0.96 31.46 0.33
CA VAL A 287 -0.38 32.56 1.09
C VAL A 287 0.55 33.38 0.18
N GLU A 288 0.40 34.70 0.22
CA GLU A 288 1.21 35.62 -0.58
C GLU A 288 2.68 35.63 -0.10
N ALA A 289 3.61 35.92 -1.01
CA ALA A 289 5.04 35.80 -0.73
C ALA A 289 5.52 36.68 0.45
N ALA A 290 4.89 37.84 0.66
CA ALA A 290 5.21 38.74 1.77
C ALA A 290 4.80 38.18 3.13
N GLU A 291 3.64 37.51 3.21
CA GLU A 291 3.16 36.86 4.43
C GLU A 291 3.98 35.60 4.74
N LEU A 292 4.42 34.89 3.70
CA LEU A 292 5.30 33.73 3.82
C LEU A 292 6.64 34.10 4.48
N GLU A 293 7.24 35.23 4.09
CA GLU A 293 8.47 35.74 4.74
C GLU A 293 8.27 36.09 6.21
N GLU A 294 7.10 36.60 6.57
CA GLU A 294 6.79 36.95 7.94
C GLU A 294 6.58 35.70 8.81
N LEU A 295 5.98 34.65 8.23
CA LEU A 295 5.83 33.34 8.87
C LEU A 295 7.17 32.63 9.09
N GLU A 296 8.06 32.67 8.09
CA GLU A 296 9.41 32.09 8.19
C GLU A 296 10.23 32.76 9.29
N LYS A 297 10.22 34.10 9.36
CA LYS A 297 10.89 34.86 10.44
C LYS A 297 10.38 34.50 11.83
N LYS A 298 9.05 34.41 12.00
CA LYS A 298 8.45 34.01 13.29
C LYS A 298 8.84 32.59 13.70
N LYS A 299 8.94 31.66 12.74
CA LYS A 299 9.39 30.29 13.00
C LYS A 299 10.86 30.26 13.43
N GLU A 300 11.74 31.00 12.76
CA GLU A 300 13.15 31.11 13.16
C GLU A 300 13.30 31.70 14.57
N GLU A 301 12.61 32.81 14.87
CA GLU A 301 12.60 33.42 16.21
C GLU A 301 12.14 32.42 17.29
N SER A 302 11.05 31.68 17.02
CA SER A 302 10.53 30.69 17.97
C SER A 302 11.48 29.51 18.21
N ARG A 303 12.24 29.12 17.18
CA ARG A 303 13.23 28.05 17.27
C ARG A 303 14.44 28.49 18.06
N GLU A 304 14.95 29.70 17.80
CA GLU A 304 16.05 30.30 18.55
C GLU A 304 15.69 30.47 20.04
N GLU A 305 14.47 30.91 20.35
CA GLU A 305 13.99 31.00 21.73
C GLU A 305 13.94 29.64 22.45
N LYS A 306 13.54 28.58 21.73
CA LYS A 306 13.48 27.22 22.28
C LYS A 306 14.88 26.66 22.53
N GLU A 307 15.80 26.83 21.58
CA GLU A 307 17.21 26.42 21.71
C GLU A 307 17.92 27.19 22.84
N GLN A 308 17.62 28.48 23.06
CA GLN A 308 18.15 29.25 24.19
C GLN A 308 17.59 28.84 25.56
N ARG A 309 16.35 28.35 25.61
CA ARG A 309 15.76 27.82 26.85
C ARG A 309 16.35 26.47 27.22
N GLU A 310 16.50 25.58 26.26
CA GLU A 310 17.10 24.25 26.47
C GLU A 310 18.62 24.34 26.74
N GLY A 311 19.32 25.32 26.15
CA GLY A 311 20.75 25.57 26.41
C GLY A 311 21.06 26.21 27.77
N ASN A 312 20.08 26.78 28.47
CA ASN A 312 20.24 27.37 29.81
C ASN A 312 19.87 26.40 30.95
N GLU A 313 19.43 25.17 30.65
CA GLU A 313 19.15 24.12 31.64
C GLU A 313 20.31 23.14 31.85
N VAL A 314 21.52 23.44 31.35
CA VAL A 314 22.75 22.63 31.53
C VAL A 314 23.69 23.25 32.57
#